data_AF-A0AAW6ZNB7-F1
#
_entry.id   AF-A0AAW6ZNB7-F1
#
_cell.length_a   1.000
_cell.length_b   1.000
_cell.length_c   1.000
_cell.angle_alpha   90.00
_cell.angle_beta   90.00
_cell.angle_gamma   90.00
#
_symmetry.space_group_name_H-M   'P 1'
#
loop_
_entity.id
_entity.type
_entity.pdbx_description
1 polymer ?
#
loop_
_entity_poly.entity_id
_entity_poly.type
_entity_poly.pdbx_seq_one_letter_code
_entity_poly.pdbx_strand_id
1 'polypeptide(L)'
;MSNPFNSGTIVGNAARAPKLFEHANGGATVKLSVYARNTFKNKDTGKVESEIAELTGYVADANNLGVFGCINAGDRVAVSYSLKTDVYTDKDGVKHYPWSRASTPCS
;
A
#
# COMPACT_ATOMS: atom_id res chain seq x y z
N MET A 1 -8.01 13.67 -9.70
CA MET A 1 -9.38 13.20 -9.39
C MET A 1 -9.31 11.72 -9.06
N SER A 2 -9.65 11.32 -7.83
CA SER A 2 -9.88 9.90 -7.53
C SER A 2 -11.23 9.50 -8.14
N ASN A 3 -11.33 8.28 -8.66
CA ASN A 3 -12.61 7.73 -9.07
C ASN A 3 -13.40 7.41 -7.79
N PRO A 4 -14.53 8.09 -7.49
CA PRO A 4 -15.27 7.84 -6.25
C PRO A 4 -15.83 6.40 -6.19
N PHE A 5 -16.07 5.78 -7.35
CA PHE A 5 -16.48 4.37 -7.44
C PHE A 5 -15.37 3.37 -7.11
N ASN A 6 -14.12 3.84 -7.02
CA ASN A 6 -12.97 3.01 -6.68
C ASN A 6 -12.03 3.78 -5.75
N SER A 7 -12.44 3.84 -4.49
CA SER A 7 -11.68 4.46 -3.41
C SER A 7 -11.77 3.62 -2.15
N GLY A 8 -10.66 3.55 -1.42
CA GLY A 8 -10.55 2.89 -0.12
C GLY A 8 -9.68 3.74 0.81
N THR A 9 -9.88 3.58 2.11
CA THR A 9 -9.04 4.21 3.14
C THR A 9 -8.58 3.14 4.11
N ILE A 10 -7.29 3.13 4.44
CA ILE A 10 -6.74 2.30 5.51
C ILE A 10 -6.03 3.17 6.53
N VAL A 11 -6.27 2.88 7.80
CA VAL A 11 -5.57 3.51 8.93
C VAL A 11 -4.89 2.40 9.71
N GLY A 12 -3.57 2.52 9.88
CA GLY A 12 -2.79 1.48 10.52
C GLY A 12 -1.37 1.93 10.79
N ASN A 13 -0.51 0.98 11.14
CA ASN A 13 0.91 1.23 11.35
C ASN A 13 1.73 0.72 10.16
N ALA A 14 2.70 1.51 9.72
CA ALA A 14 3.64 1.08 8.69
C ALA A 14 4.47 -0.10 9.21
N ALA A 15 4.42 -1.23 8.51
CA ALA A 15 5.17 -2.44 8.86
C ALA A 15 6.68 -2.20 8.83
N ARG A 16 7.13 -1.34 7.91
CA ARG A 16 8.51 -0.93 7.71
C ARG A 16 8.55 0.41 6.97
N ALA A 17 9.73 1.02 6.91
CA ALA A 17 9.99 2.11 5.98
C ALA A 17 9.63 1.70 4.53
N PRO A 18 9.05 2.60 3.72
CA PRO A 18 8.66 2.29 2.35
C PRO A 18 9.85 1.81 1.51
N LYS A 19 9.63 0.79 0.67
CA LYS A 19 10.64 0.35 -0.29
C LYS A 19 10.52 1.14 -1.57
N LEU A 20 11.64 1.66 -2.05
CA LEU A 20 11.74 2.45 -3.27
C LEU A 20 12.32 1.60 -4.40
N PHE A 21 11.72 1.71 -5.57
CA PHE A 21 12.22 1.13 -6.81
C PHE A 21 12.37 2.27 -7.82
N GLU A 22 13.60 2.75 -7.97
CA GLU A 22 13.93 3.79 -8.93
C GLU A 22 13.78 3.29 -10.36
N HIS A 23 13.27 4.14 -11.23
CA HIS A 23 13.09 3.89 -12.64
C HIS A 23 14.12 4.68 -13.44
N ALA A 24 14.48 4.18 -14.63
CA ALA A 24 15.40 4.87 -15.53
C ALA A 24 14.92 6.27 -15.97
N ASN A 25 13.63 6.58 -15.81
CA ASN A 25 13.04 7.89 -16.13
C ASN A 25 13.14 8.91 -14.98
N GLY A 26 13.81 8.58 -13.87
CA GLY A 26 13.99 9.46 -12.71
C GLY A 26 12.86 9.43 -11.68
N GLY A 27 11.74 8.74 -11.97
CA GLY A 27 10.69 8.47 -11.00
C GLY A 27 11.00 7.24 -10.13
N ALA A 28 10.17 6.98 -9.12
CA ALA A 28 10.26 5.76 -8.33
C ALA A 28 8.87 5.15 -8.05
N THR A 29 8.82 3.82 -7.96
CA THR A 29 7.68 3.11 -7.39
C THR A 29 7.93 2.90 -5.90
N VAL A 30 6.96 3.28 -5.08
CA VAL A 30 7.00 3.11 -3.63
C VAL A 30 6.14 1.91 -3.24
N LYS A 31 6.67 0.98 -2.45
CA LYS A 31 5.89 -0.10 -1.82
C LYS A 31 5.81 0.14 -0.31
N LEU A 32 4.59 0.35 0.17
CA LEU A 32 4.25 0.54 1.58
C LEU A 32 3.43 -0.65 2.07
N SER A 33 3.75 -1.16 3.25
CA SER A 33 2.97 -2.21 3.89
C SER A 33 2.37 -1.65 5.17
N VAL A 34 1.05 -1.71 5.34
CA VAL A 34 0.34 -1.15 6.50
C VAL A 34 -0.38 -2.26 7.24
N TYR A 35 -0.16 -2.36 8.55
CA TYR A 35 -0.95 -3.22 9.43
C TYR A 35 -2.16 -2.48 9.97
N ALA A 36 -3.35 -2.90 9.57
CA ALA A 36 -4.60 -2.46 10.17
C ALA A 36 -5.05 -3.48 11.22
N ARG A 37 -5.28 -3.00 12.45
CA ARG A 37 -5.80 -3.86 13.52
C ARG A 37 -7.30 -4.08 13.33
N ASN A 38 -7.73 -5.33 13.48
CA ASN A 38 -9.15 -5.65 13.47
C ASN A 38 -9.82 -5.10 14.73
N THR A 39 -11.08 -4.69 14.59
CA THR A 39 -11.90 -4.24 15.74
C THR A 39 -12.58 -5.42 16.45
N PHE A 40 -12.40 -6.63 15.92
CA PHE A 40 -12.97 -7.87 16.43
C PHE A 40 -11.88 -8.91 16.68
N LYS A 41 -12.18 -9.85 17.58
CA LYS A 41 -11.33 -11.03 17.81
C LYS A 41 -11.65 -12.06 16.75
N ASN A 42 -10.62 -12.69 16.20
CA ASN A 42 -10.78 -13.88 15.38
C ASN A 42 -11.43 -14.97 16.26
N LYS A 43 -12.49 -15.60 15.73
CA LYS A 43 -13.29 -16.60 16.45
C LYS A 43 -12.49 -17.87 16.76
N ASP A 44 -11.52 -18.21 15.92
CA ASP A 44 -10.72 -19.42 16.02
C ASP A 44 -9.50 -19.23 16.94
N THR A 45 -8.85 -18.06 16.90
CA THR A 45 -7.64 -17.79 17.71
C THR A 45 -7.94 -17.02 19.00
N GLY A 46 -9.11 -16.39 19.13
CA GLY A 46 -9.50 -15.56 20.26
C GLY A 46 -8.72 -14.24 20.37
N LYS A 47 -7.85 -13.93 19.42
CA LYS A 47 -6.96 -12.75 19.43
C LYS A 47 -7.45 -11.68 18.46
N VAL A 48 -7.10 -10.43 18.76
CA VAL A 48 -7.24 -9.33 17.80
C VAL A 48 -6.09 -9.44 16.81
N GLU A 49 -6.42 -9.84 15.60
CA GLU A 49 -5.45 -9.99 14.51
C GLU A 49 -5.28 -8.65 13.77
N SER A 50 -4.24 -8.57 12.96
CA SER A 50 -3.98 -7.42 12.09
C SER A 50 -3.85 -7.90 10.67
N GLU A 51 -4.52 -7.21 9.76
CA GLU A 51 -4.42 -7.44 8.33
C GLU A 51 -3.31 -6.57 7.75
N ILE A 52 -2.52 -7.15 6.86
CA ILE A 52 -1.50 -6.42 6.12
C ILE A 52 -2.07 -6.00 4.76
N ALA A 53 -2.07 -4.70 4.50
CA ALA A 53 -2.34 -4.16 3.19
C ALA A 53 -1.03 -3.72 2.54
N GLU A 54 -0.73 -4.27 1.37
CA GLU A 54 0.37 -3.83 0.54
C GLU A 54 -0.12 -2.80 -0.46
N LEU A 55 0.50 -1.62 -0.44
CA LEU A 55 0.13 -0.47 -1.22
C LEU A 55 1.30 -0.09 -2.12
N THR A 56 1.01 0.09 -3.41
CA THR A 56 2.01 0.55 -4.37
C THR A 56 1.70 1.96 -4.85
N GLY A 57 2.62 2.91 -4.66
CA GLY A 57 2.54 4.28 -5.14
C GLY A 57 3.57 4.60 -6.21
N TYR A 58 3.40 5.72 -6.91
CA TYR A 58 4.37 6.26 -7.85
C TYR A 58 4.76 7.67 -7.43
N VAL A 59 6.06 7.97 -7.45
CA VAL A 59 6.61 9.31 -7.28
C VAL A 59 7.32 9.71 -8.57
N ALA A 60 7.08 10.94 -9.01
CA ALA A 60 7.63 11.44 -10.27
C ALA A 60 9.13 11.78 -10.18
N ASP A 61 9.61 12.08 -8.98
CA ASP A 61 11.02 12.37 -8.68
C ASP A 61 11.48 11.51 -7.51
N ALA A 62 12.44 10.62 -7.75
CA ALA A 62 12.99 9.73 -6.73
C ALA A 62 13.74 10.50 -5.62
N ASN A 63 14.24 11.71 -5.90
CA ASN A 63 14.94 12.55 -4.91
C ASN A 63 13.96 13.32 -4.01
N ASN A 64 12.69 13.41 -4.42
CA ASN A 64 11.64 14.09 -3.67
C ASN A 64 10.46 13.16 -3.43
N LEU A 65 10.62 12.30 -2.42
CA LEU A 65 9.65 11.30 -2.02
C LEU A 65 8.39 11.88 -1.36
N GLY A 66 8.39 13.18 -1.05
CA GLY A 66 7.32 13.86 -0.32
C GLY A 66 6.97 13.12 0.97
N VAL A 67 5.66 12.88 1.17
CA VAL A 67 5.13 12.20 2.37
C VAL A 67 5.71 10.79 2.56
N PHE A 68 6.10 10.09 1.50
CA PHE A 68 6.69 8.75 1.62
C PHE A 68 8.08 8.77 2.25
N GLY A 69 8.82 9.88 2.16
CA GLY A 69 10.11 10.04 2.82
C GLY A 69 9.99 10.23 4.34
N CYS A 70 8.81 10.61 4.83
CA CYS A 70 8.56 10.84 6.26
C CYS A 70 8.12 9.58 7.02
N ILE A 71 7.81 8.48 6.32
CA ILE A 71 7.25 7.27 6.92
C ILE A 71 8.37 6.34 7.36
N ASN A 72 8.42 6.06 8.66
CA ASN A 72 9.30 5.07 9.26
C ASN A 72 8.53 3.82 9.71
N ALA A 73 9.27 2.78 10.10
CA ALA A 73 8.67 1.58 10.68
C ALA A 73 7.93 1.92 11.99
N GLY A 74 6.68 1.49 12.10
CA GLY A 74 5.82 1.72 13.26
C GLY A 74 4.95 2.98 13.18
N ASP A 75 5.20 3.89 12.25
CA ASP A 75 4.45 5.14 12.13
C ASP A 75 2.98 4.89 11.81
N ARG A 76 2.09 5.65 12.46
CA ARG A 76 0.66 5.58 12.19
C ARG A 76 0.35 6.37 10.93
N VAL A 77 -0.17 5.69 9.92
CA VAL A 77 -0.48 6.27 8.61
C VAL A 77 -1.94 6.08 8.27
N ALA A 78 -2.52 7.09 7.62
CA ALA A 78 -3.83 7.02 6.98
C ALA A 78 -3.60 7.15 5.48
N VAL A 79 -4.00 6.14 4.71
CA VAL A 79 -3.76 6.09 3.27
C VAL A 79 -5.07 5.95 2.53
N SER A 80 -5.35 6.90 1.65
CA SER A 80 -6.42 6.81 0.67
C SER A 80 -5.87 6.19 -0.62
N TYR A 81 -6.47 5.13 -1.11
CA TYR A 81 -6.01 4.38 -2.28
C TYR A 81 -7.15 4.04 -3.24
N SER A 82 -6.80 3.59 -4.43
CA SER A 82 -7.74 2.98 -5.38
C SER A 82 -7.36 1.52 -5.62
N LEU A 83 -8.34 0.64 -5.76
CA LEU A 83 -8.11 -0.78 -6.03
C LEU A 83 -7.79 -0.95 -7.52
N LYS A 84 -6.54 -1.24 -7.83
CA LYS A 84 -6.15 -1.71 -9.16
C LYS A 84 -5.64 -3.13 -9.06
N THR A 85 -6.27 -4.04 -9.80
CA THR A 85 -5.86 -5.44 -9.87
C THR A 85 -5.04 -5.63 -11.13
N ASP A 86 -3.71 -5.62 -10.99
CA ASP A 86 -2.80 -6.00 -12.07
C ASP A 86 -2.70 -7.54 -12.06
N VAL A 87 -3.49 -8.20 -12.91
CA VAL A 87 -3.50 -9.66 -13.04
C VAL A 87 -2.18 -10.13 -13.62
N TYR A 88 -1.45 -10.99 -12.91
CA TYR A 88 -0.23 -11.61 -13.43
C TYR A 88 -0.30 -13.12 -13.29
N THR A 89 0.31 -13.82 -14.24
CA THR A 89 0.43 -15.28 -14.21
C THR A 89 1.76 -15.62 -13.57
N ASP A 90 1.77 -16.53 -12.58
CA ASP A 90 3.03 -17.05 -12.04
C ASP A 90 3.72 -18.02 -13.01
N LYS A 91 4.88 -18.54 -12.59
CA LYS A 91 5.68 -19.49 -13.38
C LYS A 91 4.96 -20.83 -13.59
N ASP A 92 3.97 -21.13 -12.76
CA ASP A 92 3.20 -22.38 -12.76
C ASP A 92 1.88 -22.23 -13.53
N GLY A 93 1.64 -21.07 -14.16
CA GLY A 93 0.45 -20.81 -14.97
C GLY A 93 -0.78 -20.34 -14.18
N VAL A 94 -0.64 -20.08 -12.86
CA VAL A 94 -1.74 -19.65 -12.00
C VAL A 94 -1.90 -18.13 -12.09
N LYS A 95 -3.13 -17.66 -12.32
CA LYS A 95 -3.46 -16.23 -12.32
C LYS A 95 -3.58 -15.72 -10.89
N HIS A 96 -2.72 -14.77 -10.54
CA HIS A 96 -2.75 -14.06 -9.27
C HIS A 96 -3.41 -12.70 -9.46
N TYR A 97 -4.31 -12.37 -8.53
CA TYR A 97 -5.03 -11.10 -8.46
C TYR A 97 -4.54 -10.33 -7.22
N PRO A 98 -3.34 -9.72 -7.26
CA PRO A 98 -2.81 -8.95 -6.13
C PRO A 98 -3.68 -7.72 -5.88
N TRP A 99 -3.95 -7.43 -4.60
CA TRP A 99 -4.76 -6.29 -4.18
C TRP A 99 -3.96 -4.98 -4.15
N SER A 100 -4.22 -4.15 -5.16
CA SER A 100 -4.23 -2.67 -5.14
C SER A 100 -2.97 -1.81 -5.10
N ARG A 101 -3.11 -0.66 -5.77
CA ARG A 101 -2.09 0.37 -6.04
C ARG A 101 -2.60 1.69 -5.47
N ALA A 102 -1.96 2.19 -4.42
CA ALA A 102 -2.30 3.50 -3.85
C ALA A 102 -1.79 4.63 -4.75
N SER A 103 -2.70 5.23 -5.54
CA SER A 103 -2.50 6.57 -6.06
C SER A 103 -3.05 7.57 -5.05
N THR A 104 -2.21 8.07 -4.14
CA THR A 104 -2.55 9.24 -3.32
C THR A 104 -2.45 10.49 -4.20
N PRO A 105 -3.54 11.22 -4.49
CA PRO A 105 -3.41 12.57 -5.01
C PRO A 105 -2.81 13.44 -3.89
N CYS A 106 -1.69 14.10 -4.15
CA CYS A 106 -1.23 15.18 -3.28
C CYS A 106 -2.26 16.31 -3.31
N SER A 107 -2.72 16.72 -2.13
CA SER A 107 -3.39 18.00 -1.88
C SER A 107 -2.44 18.92 -1.14
#